data_AF-A0A1Q3TUQ0-F1
#
_entry.id   AF-A0A1Q3TUQ0-F1
#
_cell.length_a   1.000
_cell.length_b   1.000
_cell.length_c   1.000
_cell.angle_alpha   90.00
_cell.angle_beta   90.00
_cell.angle_gamma   90.00
#
_symmetry.space_group_name_H-M   'P 1'
#
loop_
_entity.id
_entity.type
_entity.pdbx_description
1 polymer ?
#
loop_
_entity_poly.entity_id
_entity_poly.type
_entity_poly.pdbx_seq_one_letter_code
_entity_poly.pdbx_strand_id
1 'polypeptide(L)'
;MKLRLPAKTNLFTPLNLLWLVGFGLLLAKLLFSLNIAWQIFNFAFQVDESESMIVAETLMMDHGTNIYALPGPDLFISAPYTPFYYLLNWLPLHFLGSSFKPGRLISFLAAVGIAWLIYKLVTAYARQGGFSLVRARVAAALAVLIWSALGLVAFWGIAVKPDITALFLGLCGLLLVFTAPQDKGANWRLLFLRLSPRLLIAAGFFALAVLTKQTAFAGVLVAGIWLLTRHRQGWKTAFGFGLSYIILGFGPMLGMNALSGGGFWYHIVTVHELPWNFANYWKFFGGLLQSYQLFFLLALVFVGFWLADLLLRTPAEPASGWLTTTWERLRNNPGTFFVLYAGAAWGEGLSAGTYGGNHNHLLEFSAATCILVGLAFTRLLALERQKWAVALALVLVCWQGVGLFVGEGRVRPDDFPVVGAVAPGRTLLDGLQGQFRDPDWLGLEYRAPLENQKQRLAEVAAFMNNDKGPYIYSDNVSLMLATTKPIFTTDPFTQTHATRYGRWDQSKLVAMVKNQQFSLIVLRQSIAGRVAAGDAAGDIYISPELSQAVLENYRACRPDAVTIYVPKSRTDLPGC
;
A
#
# COMPACT_ATOMS: atom_id res chain seq x y z
N MET A 1 49.17 32.72 0.87
CA MET A 1 48.11 31.86 0.31
C MET A 1 46.79 32.64 0.36
N LYS A 2 46.33 33.25 -0.76
CA LYS A 2 45.08 34.03 -0.79
C LYS A 2 43.90 33.06 -0.87
N LEU A 3 43.16 32.90 0.23
CA LEU A 3 41.84 32.24 0.25
C LEU A 3 40.92 32.98 -0.73
N ARG A 4 40.77 32.47 -1.95
CA ARG A 4 39.71 32.92 -2.86
C ARG A 4 38.40 32.53 -2.22
N LEU A 5 37.68 33.52 -1.70
CA LEU A 5 36.29 33.34 -1.31
C LEU A 5 35.53 32.77 -2.51
N PRO A 6 34.76 31.68 -2.33
CA PRO A 6 33.98 31.10 -3.41
C PRO A 6 33.07 32.19 -3.99
N ALA A 7 33.10 32.34 -5.31
CA ALA A 7 32.25 33.31 -6.02
C ALA A 7 30.80 33.14 -5.56
N LYS A 8 30.14 34.26 -5.21
CA LYS A 8 28.73 34.26 -4.79
C LYS A 8 27.91 33.50 -5.83
N THR A 9 27.44 32.30 -5.47
CA THR A 9 26.56 31.51 -6.33
C THR A 9 25.26 32.26 -6.46
N ASN A 10 24.95 32.73 -7.67
CA ASN A 10 23.75 33.50 -7.94
C ASN A 10 22.52 32.60 -7.69
N LEU A 11 21.70 32.93 -6.69
CA LEU A 11 20.58 32.09 -6.27
C LEU A 11 19.54 31.92 -7.40
N PHE A 12 19.49 32.87 -8.35
CA PHE A 12 18.50 32.96 -9.43
C PHE A 12 18.93 32.39 -10.78
N THR A 13 19.78 31.36 -10.81
CA THR A 13 19.94 30.63 -12.08
C THR A 13 18.62 29.95 -12.47
N PRO A 14 18.27 29.84 -13.76
CA PRO A 14 17.04 29.17 -14.20
C PRO A 14 16.86 27.76 -13.62
N LEU A 15 17.97 27.05 -13.41
CA LEU A 15 17.97 25.72 -12.78
C LEU A 15 17.51 25.76 -11.32
N ASN A 16 17.95 26.75 -10.54
CA ASN A 16 17.52 26.93 -9.16
C ASN A 16 16.03 27.29 -9.08
N LEU A 17 15.53 28.06 -10.04
CA LEU A 17 14.10 28.38 -10.13
C LEU A 17 13.27 27.11 -10.39
N LEU A 18 13.69 26.26 -11.33
CA LEU A 18 13.01 24.98 -11.58
C LEU A 18 13.02 24.06 -10.35
N TRP A 19 14.12 24.02 -9.60
CA TRP A 19 14.16 23.32 -8.32
C TRP A 19 13.14 23.89 -7.34
N LEU A 20 13.12 25.20 -7.14
CA LEU A 20 12.17 25.86 -6.21
C LEU A 20 10.71 25.58 -6.60
N VAL A 21 10.38 25.66 -7.89
CA VAL A 21 9.02 25.38 -8.38
C VAL A 21 8.66 23.91 -8.18
N GLY A 22 9.52 22.97 -8.59
CA GLY A 22 9.26 21.53 -8.45
C GLY A 22 9.12 21.10 -7.00
N PHE A 23 10.03 21.57 -6.13
CA PHE A 23 9.92 21.36 -4.68
C PHE A 23 8.66 21.99 -4.11
N GLY A 24 8.33 23.23 -4.51
CA GLY A 24 7.15 23.94 -4.02
C GLY A 24 5.85 23.21 -4.36
N LEU A 25 5.72 22.70 -5.60
CA LEU A 25 4.57 21.92 -6.03
C LEU A 25 4.45 20.61 -5.25
N LEU A 26 5.54 19.84 -5.14
CA LEU A 26 5.52 18.58 -4.38
C LEU A 26 5.24 18.81 -2.88
N LEU A 27 5.79 19.90 -2.31
CA LEU A 27 5.52 20.27 -0.92
C LEU A 27 4.06 20.66 -0.71
N ALA A 28 3.49 21.47 -1.60
CA ALA A 28 2.08 21.82 -1.52
C ALA A 28 1.19 20.56 -1.67
N LYS A 29 1.59 19.60 -2.51
CA LYS A 29 0.87 18.32 -2.66
C LYS A 29 0.98 17.47 -1.40
N LEU A 30 2.15 17.44 -0.78
CA LEU A 30 2.34 16.81 0.54
C LEU A 30 1.42 17.44 1.60
N LEU A 31 1.33 18.78 1.67
CA LEU A 31 0.43 19.44 2.62
C LEU A 31 -1.04 19.07 2.38
N PHE A 32 -1.46 18.98 1.12
CA PHE A 32 -2.78 18.49 0.76
C PHE A 32 -3.00 17.03 1.19
N SER A 33 -2.04 16.15 0.94
CA SER A 33 -2.06 14.75 1.39
C SER A 33 -2.14 14.63 2.91
N LEU A 34 -1.40 15.45 3.65
CA LEU A 34 -1.45 15.50 5.11
C LEU A 34 -2.82 15.98 5.62
N ASN A 35 -3.46 16.92 4.91
CA ASN A 35 -4.81 17.35 5.24
C ASN A 35 -5.85 16.23 5.02
N ILE A 36 -5.73 15.43 3.95
CA ILE A 36 -6.57 14.24 3.75
C ILE A 36 -6.32 13.23 4.87
N ALA A 37 -5.05 12.92 5.16
CA ALA A 37 -4.68 11.99 6.21
C ALA A 37 -5.23 12.45 7.58
N TRP A 38 -5.17 13.74 7.89
CA TRP A 38 -5.74 14.31 9.11
C TRP A 38 -7.26 14.13 9.19
N GLN A 39 -7.98 14.33 8.08
CA GLN A 39 -9.42 14.12 8.03
C GLN A 39 -9.80 12.65 8.20
N ILE A 40 -9.07 11.74 7.55
CA ILE A 40 -9.26 10.28 7.71
C ILE A 40 -8.91 9.86 9.14
N PHE A 41 -7.80 10.33 9.71
CA PHE A 41 -7.40 10.01 11.08
C PHE A 41 -8.48 10.33 12.11
N ASN A 42 -9.20 11.45 11.94
CA ASN A 42 -10.26 11.87 12.84
C ASN A 42 -11.65 11.29 12.52
N PHE A 43 -11.79 10.54 11.43
CA PHE A 43 -13.06 9.93 11.08
C PHE A 43 -13.33 8.68 11.93
N ALA A 44 -14.50 8.60 12.56
CA ALA A 44 -14.80 7.53 13.52
C ALA A 44 -15.14 6.17 12.88
N PHE A 45 -15.39 6.14 11.56
CA PHE A 45 -15.77 4.94 10.82
C PHE A 45 -14.67 4.54 9.83
N GLN A 46 -14.85 3.38 9.19
CA GLN A 46 -13.93 2.89 8.17
C GLN A 46 -13.96 3.79 6.92
N VAL A 47 -12.80 4.01 6.29
CA VAL A 47 -12.68 4.57 4.94
C VAL A 47 -12.38 3.50 3.90
N ASP A 48 -11.81 2.38 4.32
CA ASP A 48 -11.63 1.15 3.55
C ASP A 48 -12.27 -0.01 4.31
N GLU A 49 -12.82 -0.99 3.59
CA GLU A 49 -13.54 -2.10 4.21
C GLU A 49 -12.71 -2.93 5.18
N SER A 50 -11.45 -3.14 4.85
CA SER A 50 -10.59 -3.96 5.69
C SER A 50 -10.18 -3.27 6.99
N GLU A 51 -10.32 -1.94 7.11
CA GLU A 51 -9.99 -1.27 8.37
C GLU A 51 -10.85 -1.84 9.50
N SER A 52 -12.15 -1.95 9.22
CA SER A 52 -13.13 -2.47 10.18
C SER A 52 -12.97 -3.95 10.45
N MET A 53 -12.63 -4.72 9.43
CA MET A 53 -12.30 -6.13 9.55
C MET A 53 -11.12 -6.32 10.51
N ILE A 54 -10.01 -5.60 10.29
CA ILE A 54 -8.81 -5.71 11.15
C ILE A 54 -9.13 -5.28 12.58
N VAL A 55 -9.83 -4.16 12.78
CA VAL A 55 -10.19 -3.69 14.13
C VAL A 55 -11.12 -4.69 14.82
N ALA A 56 -12.14 -5.21 14.11
CA ALA A 56 -13.07 -6.20 14.66
C ALA A 56 -12.37 -7.51 15.04
N GLU A 57 -11.53 -8.04 14.16
CA GLU A 57 -10.74 -9.25 14.40
C GLU A 57 -9.77 -9.05 15.57
N THR A 58 -9.14 -7.88 15.66
CA THR A 58 -8.25 -7.58 16.78
C THR A 58 -9.01 -7.52 18.12
N LEU A 59 -10.20 -6.94 18.16
CA LEU A 59 -11.05 -6.93 19.36
C LEU A 59 -11.62 -8.32 19.68
N MET A 60 -11.93 -9.14 18.67
CA MET A 60 -12.30 -10.54 18.87
C MET A 60 -11.14 -11.32 19.51
N MET A 61 -9.91 -11.12 19.02
CA MET A 61 -8.70 -11.70 19.60
C MET A 61 -8.48 -11.21 21.05
N ASP A 62 -8.72 -9.93 21.33
CA ASP A 62 -8.64 -9.37 22.68
C ASP A 62 -9.62 -10.05 23.66
N HIS A 63 -10.81 -10.43 23.17
CA HIS A 63 -11.80 -11.19 23.93
C HIS A 63 -11.58 -12.71 23.91
N GLY A 64 -10.40 -13.19 23.49
CA GLY A 64 -10.04 -14.61 23.49
C GLY A 64 -10.65 -15.43 22.34
N THR A 65 -11.21 -14.77 21.32
CA THR A 65 -11.70 -15.46 20.12
C THR A 65 -10.51 -15.79 19.21
N ASN A 66 -10.39 -17.06 18.83
CA ASN A 66 -9.39 -17.47 17.84
C ASN A 66 -9.82 -17.01 16.43
N ILE A 67 -9.26 -15.90 15.97
CA ILE A 67 -9.55 -15.36 14.62
C ILE A 67 -9.09 -16.25 13.47
N TYR A 68 -8.23 -17.23 13.75
CA TYR A 68 -7.80 -18.23 12.77
C TYR A 68 -8.51 -19.59 12.94
N ALA A 69 -9.56 -19.69 13.75
CA ALA A 69 -10.38 -20.90 13.80
C ALA A 69 -11.13 -21.10 12.48
N LEU A 70 -11.33 -22.34 12.05
CA LEU A 70 -12.19 -22.62 10.89
C LEU A 70 -13.58 -22.01 11.12
N PRO A 71 -14.16 -21.31 10.13
CA PRO A 71 -15.40 -20.59 10.33
C PRO A 71 -16.56 -21.56 10.59
N GLY A 72 -17.36 -21.25 11.62
CA GLY A 72 -18.61 -21.93 11.91
C GLY A 72 -19.79 -21.31 11.17
N PRO A 73 -21.01 -21.85 11.34
CA PRO A 73 -22.22 -21.31 10.72
C PRO A 73 -22.72 -20.02 11.40
N ASP A 74 -22.23 -19.71 12.61
CA ASP A 74 -22.66 -18.58 13.43
C ASP A 74 -21.87 -17.28 13.20
N LEU A 75 -20.62 -17.41 12.79
CA LEU A 75 -19.69 -16.30 12.66
C LEU A 75 -18.70 -16.60 11.55
N PHE A 76 -18.66 -15.73 10.55
CA PHE A 76 -17.62 -15.74 9.54
C PHE A 76 -16.51 -14.76 9.91
N ILE A 77 -15.32 -15.28 10.19
CA ILE A 77 -14.10 -14.48 10.34
C ILE A 77 -13.28 -14.67 9.07
N SER A 78 -12.71 -13.60 8.52
CA SER A 78 -11.91 -13.66 7.29
C SER A 78 -10.41 -13.75 7.58
N ALA A 79 -9.93 -12.98 8.57
CA ALA A 79 -8.53 -12.91 9.00
C ALA A 79 -7.51 -13.05 7.84
N PRO A 80 -7.59 -12.21 6.79
CA PRO A 80 -6.86 -12.39 5.53
C PRO A 80 -5.35 -12.18 5.65
N TYR A 81 -4.89 -11.67 6.80
CA TYR A 81 -3.52 -11.25 7.01
C TYR A 81 -2.82 -12.12 8.05
N THR A 82 -1.49 -12.02 8.07
CA THR A 82 -0.62 -12.67 9.05
C THR A 82 -0.63 -11.93 10.39
N PRO A 83 -0.26 -12.58 11.51
CA PRO A 83 -0.67 -12.17 12.86
C PRO A 83 -0.02 -10.87 13.35
N PHE A 84 1.12 -10.46 12.81
CA PHE A 84 1.93 -9.41 13.42
C PHE A 84 1.22 -8.07 13.41
N TYR A 85 0.46 -7.74 12.34
CA TYR A 85 -0.29 -6.49 12.29
C TYR A 85 -1.44 -6.45 13.30
N TYR A 86 -2.12 -7.58 13.52
CA TYR A 86 -3.12 -7.72 14.57
C TYR A 86 -2.51 -7.53 15.96
N LEU A 87 -1.35 -8.13 16.22
CA LEU A 87 -0.62 -7.97 17.50
C LEU A 87 -0.18 -6.52 17.74
N LEU A 88 0.26 -5.81 16.69
CA LEU A 88 0.60 -4.38 16.79
C LEU A 88 -0.62 -3.52 17.13
N ASN A 89 -1.78 -3.82 16.54
CA ASN A 89 -3.04 -3.11 16.82
C ASN A 89 -3.64 -3.51 18.17
N TRP A 90 -3.45 -4.76 18.61
CA TRP A 90 -4.03 -5.31 19.81
C TRP A 90 -3.64 -4.53 21.06
N LEU A 91 -2.34 -4.27 21.23
CA LEU A 91 -1.85 -3.58 22.42
C LEU A 91 -2.56 -2.24 22.69
N PRO A 92 -2.65 -1.28 21.74
CA PRO A 92 -3.40 -0.05 21.98
C PRO A 92 -4.92 -0.24 22.01
N LEU A 93 -5.49 -1.18 21.23
CA LEU A 93 -6.94 -1.44 21.25
C LEU A 93 -7.42 -2.06 22.56
N HIS A 94 -6.59 -2.87 23.21
CA HIS A 94 -6.85 -3.40 24.55
C HIS A 94 -7.14 -2.29 25.56
N PHE A 95 -6.45 -1.15 25.46
CA PHE A 95 -6.64 -0.02 26.37
C PHE A 95 -7.69 0.99 25.90
N LEU A 96 -7.85 1.16 24.58
CA LEU A 96 -8.72 2.20 24.00
C LEU A 96 -10.10 1.68 23.59
N GLY A 97 -10.30 0.37 23.54
CA GLY A 97 -11.47 -0.27 22.96
C GLY A 97 -11.56 -0.08 21.45
N SER A 98 -12.78 -0.09 20.93
CA SER A 98 -13.07 0.05 19.50
C SER A 98 -12.62 1.41 18.95
N SER A 99 -11.53 1.41 18.18
CA SER A 99 -10.99 2.63 17.57
C SER A 99 -10.20 2.32 16.29
N PHE A 100 -10.31 3.19 15.28
CA PHE A 100 -9.45 3.11 14.09
C PHE A 100 -8.11 3.82 14.29
N LYS A 101 -8.02 4.76 15.24
CA LYS A 101 -6.86 5.66 15.39
C LYS A 101 -5.53 4.92 15.61
N PRO A 102 -5.45 3.83 16.41
CA PRO A 102 -4.17 3.15 16.61
C PRO A 102 -3.60 2.56 15.32
N GLY A 103 -4.41 1.83 14.56
CA GLY A 103 -3.99 1.26 13.29
C GLY A 103 -3.61 2.33 12.25
N ARG A 104 -4.38 3.42 12.20
CA ARG A 104 -4.07 4.56 11.32
C ARG A 104 -2.75 5.22 11.69
N LEU A 105 -2.48 5.36 12.99
CA LEU A 105 -1.20 5.89 13.48
C LEU A 105 -0.03 4.97 13.11
N ILE A 106 -0.20 3.65 13.26
CA ILE A 106 0.82 2.66 12.87
C ILE A 106 1.14 2.80 11.37
N SER A 107 0.13 2.83 10.51
CA SER A 107 0.30 3.02 9.06
C SER A 107 0.97 4.35 8.73
N PHE A 108 0.57 5.43 9.40
CA PHE A 108 1.15 6.77 9.19
C PHE A 108 2.62 6.83 9.55
N LEU A 109 2.98 6.29 10.72
CA LEU A 109 4.37 6.20 11.16
C LEU A 109 5.20 5.31 10.21
N ALA A 110 4.63 4.22 9.71
CA ALA A 110 5.28 3.38 8.71
C ALA A 110 5.48 4.11 7.37
N ALA A 111 4.51 4.90 6.89
CA ALA A 111 4.64 5.72 5.68
C ALA A 111 5.76 6.77 5.79
N VAL A 112 5.84 7.45 6.94
CA VAL A 112 6.94 8.37 7.27
C VAL A 112 8.28 7.63 7.37
N GLY A 113 8.27 6.43 7.98
CA GLY A 113 9.42 5.55 8.05
C GLY A 113 9.95 5.14 6.68
N ILE A 114 9.05 4.81 5.74
CA ILE A 114 9.41 4.50 4.34
C ILE A 114 10.05 5.71 3.67
N ALA A 115 9.51 6.92 3.84
CA ALA A 115 10.12 8.14 3.33
C ALA A 115 11.58 8.28 3.83
N TRP A 116 11.80 8.08 5.12
CA TRP A 116 13.15 8.10 5.68
C TRP A 116 14.05 6.99 5.09
N LEU A 117 13.53 5.77 4.90
CA LEU A 117 14.27 4.65 4.29
C LEU A 117 14.63 4.93 2.83
N ILE A 118 13.73 5.50 2.04
CA ILE A 118 14.01 5.96 0.66
C ILE A 118 15.19 6.93 0.68
N TYR A 119 15.17 7.93 1.59
CA TYR A 119 16.28 8.86 1.73
C TYR A 119 17.61 8.15 2.06
N LYS A 120 17.57 7.20 2.99
CA LYS A 120 18.76 6.43 3.41
C LYS A 120 19.29 5.54 2.29
N LEU A 121 18.43 4.89 1.53
CA LEU A 121 18.81 4.02 0.41
C LEU A 121 19.46 4.83 -0.72
N VAL A 122 18.87 5.96 -1.11
CA VAL A 122 19.44 6.86 -2.14
C VAL A 122 20.81 7.40 -1.70
N THR A 123 20.94 7.85 -0.45
CA THR A 123 22.23 8.35 0.07
C THR A 123 23.25 7.24 0.29
N ALA A 124 22.84 6.03 0.65
CA ALA A 124 23.71 4.86 0.73
C ALA A 124 24.25 4.47 -0.65
N TYR A 125 23.40 4.47 -1.68
CA TYR A 125 23.81 4.25 -3.06
C TYR A 125 24.85 5.29 -3.49
N ALA A 126 24.61 6.57 -3.18
CA ALA A 126 25.53 7.64 -3.51
C ALA A 126 26.93 7.42 -2.90
N ARG A 127 26.99 7.01 -1.62
CA ARG A 127 28.24 6.68 -0.94
C ARG A 127 28.97 5.52 -1.59
N GLN A 128 28.27 4.42 -1.90
CA GLN A 128 28.88 3.25 -2.54
C GLN A 128 29.37 3.54 -3.96
N GLY A 129 28.68 4.44 -4.67
CA GLY A 129 29.06 4.86 -6.03
C GLY A 129 30.07 6.01 -6.10
N GLY A 130 30.55 6.53 -4.97
CA GLY A 130 31.50 7.65 -4.93
C GLY A 130 30.93 9.00 -5.37
N PHE A 131 29.61 9.18 -5.29
CA PHE A 131 28.93 10.42 -5.67
C PHE A 131 28.99 11.48 -4.55
N SER A 132 28.87 12.76 -4.92
CA SER A 132 28.78 13.86 -3.95
C SER A 132 27.57 13.67 -3.03
N LEU A 133 27.84 13.54 -1.72
CA LEU A 133 26.79 13.31 -0.73
C LEU A 133 25.81 14.49 -0.64
N VAL A 134 26.28 15.73 -0.84
CA VAL A 134 25.41 16.91 -0.79
C VAL A 134 24.37 16.85 -1.91
N ARG A 135 24.80 16.58 -3.15
CA ARG A 135 23.90 16.45 -4.31
C ARG A 135 22.95 15.25 -4.14
N ALA A 136 23.45 14.14 -3.62
CA ALA A 136 22.63 12.96 -3.34
C ALA A 136 21.57 13.20 -2.27
N ARG A 137 21.85 14.02 -1.24
CA ARG A 137 20.85 14.39 -0.23
C ARG A 137 19.70 15.21 -0.82
N VAL A 138 19.98 16.08 -1.79
CA VAL A 138 18.94 16.83 -2.52
C VAL A 138 18.10 15.87 -3.37
N ALA A 139 18.73 14.97 -4.13
CA ALA A 139 18.03 13.95 -4.91
C ALA A 139 17.18 13.02 -4.02
N ALA A 140 17.70 12.64 -2.86
CA ALA A 140 17.00 11.85 -1.85
C ALA A 140 15.80 12.59 -1.26
N ALA A 141 15.94 13.88 -0.94
CA ALA A 141 14.83 14.71 -0.47
C ALA A 141 13.73 14.85 -1.52
N LEU A 142 14.10 14.97 -2.80
CA LEU A 142 13.13 14.98 -3.90
C LEU A 142 12.39 13.65 -4.01
N ALA A 143 13.09 12.51 -3.95
CA ALA A 143 12.46 11.19 -3.97
C ALA A 143 11.49 10.99 -2.80
N VAL A 144 11.82 11.52 -1.62
CA VAL A 144 10.92 11.55 -0.45
C VAL A 144 9.67 12.37 -0.72
N LEU A 145 9.82 13.57 -1.28
CA LEU A 145 8.68 14.40 -1.59
C LEU A 145 7.77 13.77 -2.65
N ILE A 146 8.36 13.10 -3.64
CA ILE A 146 7.58 12.34 -4.64
C ILE A 146 6.78 11.24 -3.96
N TRP A 147 7.42 10.39 -3.13
CA TRP A 147 6.74 9.34 -2.36
C TRP A 147 5.56 9.90 -1.55
N SER A 148 5.80 10.93 -0.76
CA SER A 148 4.77 11.51 0.10
C SER A 148 3.71 12.32 -0.65
N ALA A 149 3.95 12.65 -1.92
CA ALA A 149 3.01 13.32 -2.81
C ALA A 149 2.11 12.34 -3.60
N LEU A 150 2.39 11.04 -3.59
CA LEU A 150 1.54 10.04 -4.26
C LEU A 150 0.18 9.95 -3.55
N GLY A 151 -0.92 10.01 -4.31
CA GLY A 151 -2.28 9.81 -3.79
C GLY A 151 -2.43 8.43 -3.13
N LEU A 152 -1.83 7.41 -3.75
CA LEU A 152 -1.69 6.06 -3.20
C LEU A 152 -1.12 6.06 -1.77
N VAL A 153 -0.03 6.80 -1.52
CA VAL A 153 0.62 6.86 -0.21
C VAL A 153 -0.20 7.69 0.78
N ALA A 154 -0.85 8.75 0.31
CA ALA A 154 -1.67 9.60 1.15
C ALA A 154 -2.93 8.89 1.69
N PHE A 155 -3.51 7.95 0.93
CA PHE A 155 -4.61 7.10 1.42
C PHE A 155 -4.11 5.89 2.22
N TRP A 156 -3.30 5.02 1.61
CA TRP A 156 -2.87 3.78 2.29
C TRP A 156 -1.94 4.04 3.46
N GLY A 157 -1.20 5.15 3.43
CA GLY A 157 -0.36 5.59 4.53
C GLY A 157 -1.16 6.01 5.76
N ILE A 158 -2.48 6.16 5.71
CA ILE A 158 -3.30 6.46 6.89
C ILE A 158 -4.36 5.39 7.18
N ALA A 159 -4.71 4.52 6.23
CA ALA A 159 -5.69 3.46 6.46
C ALA A 159 -5.15 2.37 7.42
N VAL A 160 -6.00 1.77 8.26
CA VAL A 160 -5.69 0.57 9.04
C VAL A 160 -5.49 -0.61 8.09
N LYS A 161 -4.25 -0.83 7.64
CA LYS A 161 -3.85 -1.86 6.67
C LYS A 161 -2.42 -2.33 6.94
N PRO A 162 -2.13 -3.62 6.72
CA PRO A 162 -0.79 -4.16 6.93
C PRO A 162 0.22 -3.73 5.87
N ASP A 163 -0.23 -3.33 4.67
CA ASP A 163 0.60 -3.11 3.47
C ASP A 163 1.78 -2.16 3.68
N ILE A 164 1.51 -0.97 4.19
CA ILE A 164 2.53 0.06 4.44
C ILE A 164 3.49 -0.39 5.55
N THR A 165 2.99 -1.10 6.57
CA THR A 165 3.81 -1.61 7.66
C THR A 165 4.74 -2.73 7.18
N ALA A 166 4.22 -3.65 6.36
CA ALA A 166 5.01 -4.72 5.74
C ALA A 166 6.10 -4.15 4.83
N LEU A 167 5.75 -3.15 3.99
CA LEU A 167 6.70 -2.44 3.14
C LEU A 167 7.79 -1.73 3.94
N PHE A 168 7.43 -1.04 5.03
CA PHE A 168 8.39 -0.42 5.94
C PHE A 168 9.40 -1.42 6.49
N LEU A 169 8.92 -2.57 6.98
CA LEU A 169 9.76 -3.67 7.49
C LEU A 169 10.66 -4.25 6.39
N GLY A 170 10.11 -4.46 5.18
CA GLY A 170 10.86 -4.93 4.01
C GLY A 170 12.00 -3.97 3.62
N LEU A 171 11.73 -2.67 3.57
CA LEU A 171 12.74 -1.65 3.29
C LEU A 171 13.80 -1.52 4.39
N CYS A 172 13.44 -1.75 5.66
CA CYS A 172 14.41 -1.87 6.76
C CYS A 172 15.39 -3.02 6.50
N GLY A 173 14.87 -4.20 6.13
CA GLY A 173 15.68 -5.36 5.73
C GLY A 173 16.59 -5.04 4.55
N LEU A 174 16.06 -4.43 3.49
CA LEU A 174 16.82 -4.04 2.29
C LEU A 174 17.94 -3.06 2.60
N LEU A 175 17.68 -2.03 3.42
CA LEU A 175 18.70 -1.08 3.83
C LEU A 175 19.84 -1.78 4.56
N LEU A 176 19.53 -2.67 5.50
CA LEU A 176 20.52 -3.41 6.27
C LEU A 176 21.37 -4.33 5.38
N VAL A 177 20.76 -5.04 4.43
CA VAL A 177 21.49 -5.88 3.46
C VAL A 177 22.36 -5.04 2.55
N PHE A 178 21.82 -3.96 1.99
CA PHE A 178 22.53 -3.11 1.02
C PHE A 178 23.76 -2.45 1.64
N THR A 179 23.67 -2.06 2.92
CA THR A 179 24.73 -1.34 3.65
C THR A 179 25.59 -2.24 4.53
N ALA A 180 25.38 -3.57 4.50
CA ALA A 180 26.19 -4.50 5.26
C ALA A 180 27.68 -4.37 4.90
N PRO A 181 28.59 -4.28 5.90
CA PRO A 181 30.02 -4.21 5.65
C PRO A 181 30.45 -5.40 4.80
N GLN A 182 31.24 -5.13 3.76
CA GLN A 182 31.75 -6.15 2.86
C GLN A 182 33.02 -6.84 3.39
N ASP A 183 33.22 -6.83 4.72
CA ASP A 183 34.52 -7.07 5.31
C ASP A 183 35.14 -8.39 4.83
N LYS A 184 36.27 -8.25 4.12
CA LYS A 184 37.13 -9.33 3.66
C LYS A 184 37.85 -10.07 4.81
N GLY A 185 37.67 -9.64 6.06
CA GLY A 185 38.42 -10.14 7.22
C GLY A 185 37.58 -10.46 8.46
N ALA A 186 36.25 -10.41 8.37
CA ALA A 186 35.39 -10.65 9.52
C ALA A 186 35.39 -12.14 9.91
N ASN A 187 36.23 -12.48 10.89
CA ASN A 187 36.42 -13.81 11.48
C ASN A 187 35.20 -14.28 12.32
N TRP A 188 33.97 -14.00 11.87
CA TRP A 188 32.75 -14.45 12.53
C TRP A 188 32.53 -15.95 12.22
N ARG A 189 33.26 -16.80 12.93
CA ARG A 189 33.24 -18.28 12.83
C ARG A 189 32.13 -18.94 13.65
N LEU A 190 31.22 -18.17 14.27
CA LEU A 190 30.25 -18.75 15.19
C LEU A 190 29.15 -19.60 14.52
N LEU A 191 29.02 -19.59 13.20
CA LEU A 191 28.23 -20.58 12.47
C LEU A 191 28.88 -20.90 11.11
N PHE A 192 28.79 -22.17 10.68
CA PHE A 192 29.13 -22.62 9.31
C PHE A 192 28.52 -21.75 8.19
N LEU A 193 27.51 -20.94 8.51
CA LEU A 193 26.71 -20.09 7.62
C LEU A 193 27.25 -18.66 7.40
N ARG A 194 28.29 -18.20 8.12
CA ARG A 194 28.93 -16.86 7.95
C ARG A 194 27.94 -15.67 7.91
N LEU A 195 26.93 -15.69 8.75
CA LEU A 195 25.99 -14.57 8.89
C LEU A 195 26.53 -13.52 9.84
N SER A 196 26.56 -12.26 9.41
CA SER A 196 26.79 -11.15 10.33
C SER A 196 25.51 -10.88 11.15
N PRO A 197 25.62 -10.35 12.39
CA PRO A 197 24.46 -9.96 13.18
C PRO A 197 23.51 -9.03 12.42
N ARG A 198 24.06 -8.17 11.57
CA ARG A 198 23.28 -7.26 10.72
C ARG A 198 22.40 -8.00 9.69
N LEU A 199 22.92 -9.05 9.06
CA LEU A 199 22.13 -9.87 8.13
C LEU A 199 21.07 -10.69 8.84
N LEU A 200 21.32 -11.12 10.08
CA LEU A 200 20.31 -11.79 10.91
C LEU A 200 19.18 -10.82 11.29
N ILE A 201 19.51 -9.59 11.70
CA ILE A 201 18.52 -8.54 11.95
C ILE A 201 17.73 -8.23 10.67
N ALA A 202 18.39 -8.17 9.50
CA ALA A 202 17.70 -7.99 8.23
C ALA A 202 16.73 -9.14 7.92
N ALA A 203 17.14 -10.39 8.15
CA ALA A 203 16.26 -11.56 8.02
C ALA A 203 15.05 -11.47 8.98
N GLY A 204 15.27 -10.99 10.20
CA GLY A 204 14.20 -10.68 11.16
C GLY A 204 13.21 -9.64 10.64
N PHE A 205 13.68 -8.54 10.05
CA PHE A 205 12.80 -7.54 9.43
C PHE A 205 11.99 -8.11 8.27
N PHE A 206 12.59 -8.91 7.39
CA PHE A 206 11.83 -9.59 6.33
C PHE A 206 10.84 -10.62 6.87
N ALA A 207 11.19 -11.36 7.93
CA ALA A 207 10.29 -12.27 8.60
C ALA A 207 9.09 -11.52 9.21
N LEU A 208 9.32 -10.38 9.85
CA LEU A 208 8.24 -9.53 10.35
C LEU A 208 7.39 -8.97 9.19
N ALA A 209 7.99 -8.61 8.05
CA ALA A 209 7.24 -8.16 6.89
C ALA A 209 6.26 -9.24 6.38
N VAL A 210 6.70 -10.50 6.21
CA VAL A 210 5.80 -11.58 5.79
C VAL A 210 4.78 -11.95 6.88
N LEU A 211 5.16 -11.82 8.15
CA LEU A 211 4.24 -11.98 9.30
C LEU A 211 3.27 -10.80 9.47
N THR A 212 3.46 -9.71 8.73
CA THR A 212 2.51 -8.58 8.62
C THR A 212 1.60 -8.73 7.40
N LYS A 213 2.18 -9.07 6.25
CA LYS A 213 1.47 -9.34 4.99
C LYS A 213 2.16 -10.47 4.24
N GLN A 214 1.42 -11.54 3.96
CA GLN A 214 1.92 -12.75 3.34
C GLN A 214 2.52 -12.55 1.95
N THR A 215 2.30 -11.43 1.25
CA THR A 215 2.87 -11.21 -0.09
C THR A 215 4.22 -10.51 -0.08
N ALA A 216 4.66 -9.95 1.06
CA ALA A 216 5.81 -9.05 1.18
C ALA A 216 7.17 -9.78 1.01
N PHE A 217 7.42 -10.31 -0.20
CA PHE A 217 8.58 -11.14 -0.52
C PHE A 217 9.60 -10.47 -1.45
N ALA A 218 9.22 -9.40 -2.17
CA ALA A 218 10.10 -8.79 -3.17
C ALA A 218 11.45 -8.37 -2.57
N GLY A 219 11.45 -7.71 -1.41
CA GLY A 219 12.67 -7.32 -0.71
C GLY A 219 13.59 -8.49 -0.30
N VAL A 220 13.05 -9.59 0.25
CA VAL A 220 13.86 -10.73 0.70
C VAL A 220 14.43 -11.53 -0.49
N LEU A 221 13.65 -11.65 -1.57
CA LEU A 221 14.10 -12.28 -2.81
C LEU A 221 15.33 -11.55 -3.36
N VAL A 222 15.26 -10.23 -3.43
CA VAL A 222 16.35 -9.38 -3.94
C VAL A 222 17.56 -9.42 -3.02
N ALA A 223 17.35 -9.41 -1.70
CA ALA A 223 18.41 -9.61 -0.73
C ALA A 223 19.14 -10.95 -0.93
N GLY A 224 18.39 -12.05 -1.14
CA GLY A 224 18.95 -13.37 -1.43
C GLY A 224 19.78 -13.39 -2.71
N ILE A 225 19.23 -12.89 -3.82
CA ILE A 225 19.94 -12.78 -5.11
C ILE A 225 21.19 -11.91 -4.96
N TRP A 226 21.09 -10.80 -4.25
CA TRP A 226 22.23 -9.91 -4.00
C TRP A 226 23.34 -10.60 -3.22
N LEU A 227 23.02 -11.31 -2.15
CA LEU A 227 24.00 -12.04 -1.35
C LEU A 227 24.64 -13.19 -2.14
N LEU A 228 23.86 -13.87 -2.99
CA LEU A 228 24.36 -14.91 -3.90
C LEU A 228 25.40 -14.35 -4.88
N THR A 229 25.09 -13.20 -5.47
CA THR A 229 25.89 -12.61 -6.53
C THR A 229 27.11 -11.85 -6.01
N ARG A 230 27.06 -11.23 -4.82
CA ARG A 230 28.08 -10.26 -4.38
C ARG A 230 29.42 -10.85 -3.99
N HIS A 231 29.51 -12.14 -3.61
CA HIS A 231 30.75 -12.81 -3.21
C HIS A 231 30.95 -14.16 -3.90
N ARG A 232 32.21 -14.58 -4.16
CA ARG A 232 32.51 -15.91 -4.74
C ARG A 232 32.00 -17.07 -3.87
N GLN A 233 31.94 -16.85 -2.56
CA GLN A 233 31.34 -17.76 -1.57
C GLN A 233 29.98 -17.23 -1.06
N GLY A 234 29.33 -16.33 -1.82
CA GLY A 234 28.07 -15.68 -1.44
C GLY A 234 26.93 -16.65 -1.21
N TRP A 235 26.97 -17.83 -1.85
CA TRP A 235 26.00 -18.89 -1.64
C TRP A 235 25.87 -19.36 -0.19
N LYS A 236 26.96 -19.40 0.60
CA LYS A 236 26.88 -19.79 2.02
C LYS A 236 26.12 -18.75 2.84
N THR A 237 26.44 -17.48 2.61
CA THR A 237 25.79 -16.35 3.28
C THR A 237 24.33 -16.24 2.86
N ALA A 238 24.03 -16.38 1.57
CA ALA A 238 22.67 -16.36 1.07
C ALA A 238 21.85 -17.55 1.56
N PHE A 239 22.42 -18.75 1.61
CA PHE A 239 21.78 -19.94 2.17
C PHE A 239 21.49 -19.75 3.67
N GLY A 240 22.47 -19.30 4.45
CA GLY A 240 22.27 -19.00 5.86
C GLY A 240 21.18 -17.94 6.08
N PHE A 241 21.19 -16.90 5.25
CA PHE A 241 20.22 -15.81 5.31
C PHE A 241 18.81 -16.31 4.99
N GLY A 242 18.68 -17.08 3.90
CA GLY A 242 17.42 -17.72 3.51
C GLY A 242 16.90 -18.69 4.57
N LEU A 243 17.77 -19.54 5.15
CA LEU A 243 17.40 -20.44 6.24
C LEU A 243 16.93 -19.66 7.48
N SER A 244 17.62 -18.57 7.83
CA SER A 244 17.20 -17.71 8.95
C SER A 244 15.83 -17.08 8.69
N TYR A 245 15.60 -16.59 7.48
CA TYR A 245 14.30 -16.05 7.07
C TYR A 245 13.20 -17.11 7.11
N ILE A 246 13.44 -18.34 6.61
CA ILE A 246 12.47 -19.43 6.66
C ILE A 246 12.11 -19.78 8.11
N ILE A 247 13.10 -19.92 8.99
CA ILE A 247 12.86 -20.24 10.41
C ILE A 247 12.08 -19.12 11.09
N LEU A 248 12.48 -17.86 10.89
CA LEU A 248 11.87 -16.71 11.57
C LEU A 248 10.50 -16.32 11.00
N GLY A 249 10.29 -16.46 9.70
CA GLY A 249 9.06 -16.07 9.00
C GLY A 249 8.07 -17.22 8.88
N PHE A 250 8.48 -18.30 8.21
CA PHE A 250 7.60 -19.45 7.95
C PHE A 250 7.44 -20.37 9.16
N GLY A 251 8.43 -20.46 10.06
CA GLY A 251 8.32 -21.25 11.29
C GLY A 251 7.09 -20.89 12.12
N PRO A 252 6.89 -19.62 12.52
CA PRO A 252 5.68 -19.19 13.20
C PRO A 252 4.38 -19.44 12.42
N MET A 253 4.39 -19.24 11.09
CA MET A 253 3.22 -19.51 10.24
C MET A 253 2.81 -20.99 10.26
N LEU A 254 3.78 -21.90 10.15
CA LEU A 254 3.54 -23.34 10.28
C LEU A 254 3.04 -23.71 11.68
N GLY A 255 3.63 -23.10 12.71
CA GLY A 255 3.19 -23.27 14.09
C GLY A 255 1.73 -22.85 14.29
N MET A 256 1.34 -21.66 13.84
CA MET A 256 -0.05 -21.20 13.91
C MET A 256 -1.00 -22.07 13.10
N ASN A 257 -0.58 -22.55 11.92
CA ASN A 257 -1.41 -23.46 11.13
C ASN A 257 -1.64 -24.79 11.85
N ALA A 258 -0.63 -25.34 12.50
CA ALA A 258 -0.77 -26.53 13.33
C ALA A 258 -1.70 -26.26 14.53
N LEU A 259 -1.51 -25.14 15.24
CA LEU A 259 -2.30 -24.77 16.43
C LEU A 259 -3.77 -24.45 16.09
N SER A 260 -4.06 -23.97 14.88
CA SER A 260 -5.42 -23.67 14.42
C SER A 260 -6.09 -24.85 13.70
N GLY A 261 -5.44 -26.02 13.63
CA GLY A 261 -5.98 -27.18 12.90
C GLY A 261 -6.17 -26.93 11.40
N GLY A 262 -5.31 -26.10 10.79
CA GLY A 262 -5.41 -25.70 9.39
C GLY A 262 -6.17 -24.41 9.13
N GLY A 263 -6.78 -23.81 10.17
CA GLY A 263 -7.57 -22.59 10.00
C GLY A 263 -6.76 -21.37 9.56
N PHE A 264 -5.51 -21.23 10.01
CA PHE A 264 -4.61 -20.17 9.52
C PHE A 264 -4.42 -20.20 8.00
N TRP A 265 -4.16 -21.38 7.42
CA TRP A 265 -4.04 -21.55 5.98
C TRP A 265 -5.38 -21.30 5.27
N TYR A 266 -6.49 -21.75 5.87
CA TYR A 266 -7.82 -21.51 5.33
C TYR A 266 -8.08 -20.01 5.12
N HIS A 267 -7.81 -19.19 6.15
CA HIS A 267 -8.06 -17.76 6.12
C HIS A 267 -7.12 -17.01 5.18
N ILE A 268 -5.82 -17.33 5.18
CA ILE A 268 -4.84 -16.56 4.41
C ILE A 268 -4.77 -16.98 2.94
N VAL A 269 -5.05 -18.25 2.65
CA VAL A 269 -4.90 -18.83 1.31
C VAL A 269 -6.24 -19.29 0.76
N THR A 270 -6.94 -20.20 1.44
CA THR A 270 -8.10 -20.89 0.86
C THR A 270 -9.24 -19.94 0.49
N VAL A 271 -9.66 -19.03 1.38
CA VAL A 271 -10.78 -18.12 1.06
C VAL A 271 -10.39 -16.96 0.14
N HIS A 272 -9.09 -16.64 0.05
CA HIS A 272 -8.54 -15.58 -0.80
C HIS A 272 -7.97 -16.09 -2.15
N GLU A 273 -8.05 -17.40 -2.41
CA GLU A 273 -7.78 -17.95 -3.73
C GLU A 273 -8.93 -17.57 -4.66
N LEU A 274 -8.78 -16.39 -5.26
CA LEU A 274 -9.74 -15.75 -6.16
C LEU A 274 -9.15 -15.70 -7.59
N PRO A 275 -9.99 -15.65 -8.63
CA PRO A 275 -9.51 -15.63 -10.00
C PRO A 275 -8.65 -14.39 -10.26
N TRP A 276 -7.66 -14.52 -11.15
CA TRP A 276 -6.89 -13.39 -11.64
C TRP A 276 -7.47 -12.87 -12.97
N ASN A 277 -7.53 -11.55 -13.12
CA ASN A 277 -8.07 -10.88 -14.30
C ASN A 277 -7.13 -9.74 -14.74
N PHE A 278 -6.69 -9.80 -16.00
CA PHE A 278 -5.83 -8.78 -16.59
C PHE A 278 -6.48 -7.39 -16.64
N ALA A 279 -7.80 -7.31 -16.87
CA ALA A 279 -8.51 -6.04 -16.90
C ALA A 279 -8.45 -5.33 -15.54
N ASN A 280 -8.56 -6.08 -14.43
CA ASN A 280 -8.40 -5.54 -13.07
C ASN A 280 -6.96 -5.06 -12.84
N TYR A 281 -5.97 -5.88 -13.21
CA TYR A 281 -4.56 -5.47 -13.11
C TYR A 281 -4.30 -4.17 -13.90
N TRP A 282 -4.77 -4.11 -15.15
CA TRP A 282 -4.57 -2.95 -16.02
C TRP A 282 -5.34 -1.72 -15.54
N LYS A 283 -6.53 -1.88 -14.96
CA LYS A 283 -7.26 -0.78 -14.31
C LYS A 283 -6.38 -0.07 -13.29
N PHE A 284 -5.75 -0.82 -12.39
CA PHE A 284 -4.91 -0.23 -11.34
C PHE A 284 -3.52 0.18 -11.84
N PHE A 285 -2.83 -0.69 -12.57
CA PHE A 285 -1.48 -0.41 -13.06
C PHE A 285 -1.47 0.67 -14.15
N GLY A 286 -2.40 0.60 -15.10
CA GLY A 286 -2.59 1.62 -16.13
C GLY A 286 -3.01 2.95 -15.53
N GLY A 287 -3.88 2.92 -14.50
CA GLY A 287 -4.22 4.11 -13.72
C GLY A 287 -3.00 4.74 -13.04
N LEU A 288 -2.20 3.94 -12.34
CA LEU A 288 -0.94 4.39 -11.74
C LEU A 288 0.00 5.00 -12.78
N LEU A 289 0.19 4.32 -13.91
CA LEU A 289 1.04 4.79 -15.00
C LEU A 289 0.51 6.10 -15.58
N GLN A 290 -0.78 6.23 -15.83
CA GLN A 290 -1.41 7.45 -16.34
C GLN A 290 -1.22 8.62 -15.35
N SER A 291 -1.46 8.37 -14.07
CA SER A 291 -1.36 9.41 -13.03
C SER A 291 0.08 9.84 -12.76
N TYR A 292 1.08 8.96 -12.93
CA TYR A 292 2.47 9.20 -12.52
C TYR A 292 3.52 8.93 -13.62
N GLN A 293 3.14 8.97 -14.89
CA GLN A 293 3.99 8.60 -16.05
C GLN A 293 5.38 9.24 -16.05
N LEU A 294 5.49 10.50 -15.61
CA LEU A 294 6.78 11.20 -15.62
C LEU A 294 7.74 10.69 -14.54
N PHE A 295 7.21 10.21 -13.41
CA PHE A 295 8.04 9.54 -12.41
C PHE A 295 8.56 8.20 -12.93
N PHE A 296 7.74 7.45 -13.66
CA PHE A 296 8.20 6.21 -14.33
C PHE A 296 9.25 6.48 -15.41
N LEU A 297 9.07 7.54 -16.21
CA LEU A 297 10.08 7.94 -17.20
C LEU A 297 11.43 8.24 -16.51
N LEU A 298 11.42 8.97 -15.39
CA LEU A 298 12.64 9.26 -14.63
C LEU A 298 13.26 8.00 -14.00
N ALA A 299 12.46 7.04 -13.56
CA ALA A 299 12.97 5.74 -13.12
C ALA A 299 13.62 4.96 -14.28
N LEU A 300 13.02 4.98 -15.47
CA LEU A 300 13.60 4.39 -16.69
C LEU A 300 14.90 5.05 -17.11
N VAL A 301 15.05 6.37 -16.90
CA VAL A 301 16.34 7.07 -17.12
C VAL A 301 17.44 6.45 -16.24
N PHE A 302 17.15 6.11 -14.98
CA PHE A 302 18.13 5.38 -14.15
C PHE A 302 18.44 3.98 -14.70
N VAL A 303 17.43 3.23 -15.13
CA VAL A 303 17.64 1.91 -15.77
C VAL A 303 18.53 2.06 -17.00
N GLY A 304 18.33 3.11 -17.80
CA GLY A 304 19.20 3.46 -18.92
C GLY A 304 20.65 3.74 -18.50
N PHE A 305 20.87 4.52 -17.44
CA PHE A 305 22.22 4.71 -16.88
C PHE A 305 22.85 3.41 -16.39
N TRP A 306 22.07 2.54 -15.76
CA TRP A 306 22.52 1.24 -15.30
C TRP A 306 22.92 0.32 -16.48
N LEU A 307 22.10 0.27 -17.54
CA LEU A 307 22.40 -0.46 -18.77
C LEU A 307 23.64 0.11 -19.47
N ALA A 308 23.76 1.44 -19.56
CA ALA A 308 24.93 2.09 -20.14
C ALA A 308 26.21 1.76 -19.36
N ASP A 309 26.18 1.80 -18.03
CA ASP A 309 27.29 1.35 -17.18
C ASP A 309 27.63 -0.13 -17.41
N LEU A 310 26.62 -0.97 -17.63
CA LEU A 310 26.80 -2.40 -17.88
C LEU A 310 27.40 -2.68 -19.26
N LEU A 311 27.02 -1.92 -20.29
CA LEU A 311 27.40 -2.18 -21.68
C LEU A 311 28.67 -1.43 -22.10
N LEU A 312 28.77 -0.14 -21.77
CA LEU A 312 29.77 0.78 -22.35
C LEU A 312 31.09 0.84 -21.58
N ARG A 313 31.14 0.40 -20.32
CA ARG A 313 32.40 0.34 -19.59
C ARG A 313 33.26 -0.75 -20.20
N THR A 314 34.28 -0.37 -20.96
CA THR A 314 35.25 -1.31 -21.54
C THR A 314 35.89 -2.12 -20.40
N PRO A 315 35.96 -3.47 -20.52
CA PRO A 315 36.71 -4.25 -19.56
C PRO A 315 38.17 -3.82 -19.65
N ALA A 316 38.82 -3.63 -18.50
CA ALA A 316 40.23 -3.30 -18.46
C ALA A 316 41.11 -4.42 -19.04
N GLU A 317 40.61 -5.66 -19.07
CA GLU A 317 41.29 -6.80 -19.69
C GLU A 317 40.29 -7.76 -20.38
N PRO A 318 40.48 -8.12 -21.67
CA PRO A 318 39.56 -8.96 -22.45
C PRO A 318 39.67 -10.47 -22.19
N ALA A 319 40.45 -10.93 -21.21
CA ALA A 319 40.86 -12.33 -21.13
C ALA A 319 39.80 -13.35 -20.65
N SER A 320 38.69 -12.92 -20.02
CA SER A 320 37.78 -13.86 -19.32
C SER A 320 36.51 -14.26 -20.08
N GLY A 321 36.24 -13.73 -21.28
CA GLY A 321 35.00 -13.97 -22.01
C GLY A 321 33.85 -13.04 -21.60
N TRP A 322 32.82 -12.94 -22.44
CA TRP A 322 31.77 -11.93 -22.28
C TRP A 322 30.83 -12.20 -21.09
N LEU A 323 30.53 -13.48 -20.79
CA LEU A 323 29.63 -13.87 -19.69
C LEU A 323 30.20 -13.54 -18.31
N THR A 324 31.47 -13.86 -18.06
CA THR A 324 32.15 -13.55 -16.79
C THR A 324 32.26 -12.05 -16.58
N THR A 325 32.58 -11.31 -17.65
CA THR A 325 32.69 -9.85 -17.63
C THR A 325 31.35 -9.21 -17.29
N THR A 326 30.25 -9.63 -17.95
CA THR A 326 28.90 -9.12 -17.64
C THR A 326 28.48 -9.45 -16.23
N TRP A 327 28.75 -10.68 -15.76
CA TRP A 327 28.44 -11.08 -14.39
C TRP A 327 29.19 -10.25 -13.34
N GLU A 328 30.48 -10.01 -13.54
CA GLU A 328 31.28 -9.16 -12.65
C GLU A 328 30.79 -7.72 -12.65
N ARG A 329 30.37 -7.18 -13.79
CA ARG A 329 29.77 -5.85 -13.86
C ARG A 329 28.45 -5.77 -13.10
N LEU A 330 27.54 -6.73 -13.31
CA LEU A 330 26.27 -6.81 -12.58
C LEU A 330 26.51 -6.87 -11.07
N ARG A 331 27.44 -7.72 -10.65
CA ARG A 331 27.85 -7.94 -9.27
C ARG A 331 28.45 -6.70 -8.61
N ASN A 332 29.26 -5.94 -9.34
CA ASN A 332 29.98 -4.78 -8.80
C ASN A 332 29.18 -3.47 -8.93
N ASN A 333 28.10 -3.44 -9.71
CA ASN A 333 27.26 -2.27 -9.86
C ASN A 333 26.21 -2.20 -8.74
N PRO A 334 26.27 -1.21 -7.82
CA PRO A 334 25.27 -1.07 -6.75
C PRO A 334 23.86 -0.78 -7.29
N GLY A 335 23.73 -0.29 -8.54
CA GLY A 335 22.45 -0.08 -9.21
C GLY A 335 21.69 -1.37 -9.49
N THR A 336 22.39 -2.50 -9.69
CA THR A 336 21.77 -3.80 -9.93
C THR A 336 20.83 -4.20 -8.79
N PHE A 337 21.19 -3.90 -7.53
CA PHE A 337 20.33 -4.17 -6.37
C PHE A 337 18.96 -3.50 -6.49
N PHE A 338 18.93 -2.23 -6.89
CA PHE A 338 17.70 -1.45 -6.97
C PHE A 338 16.88 -1.77 -8.21
N VAL A 339 17.53 -2.11 -9.33
CA VAL A 339 16.82 -2.58 -10.54
C VAL A 339 16.17 -3.94 -10.29
N LEU A 340 16.87 -4.87 -9.64
CA LEU A 340 16.28 -6.14 -9.21
C LEU A 340 15.11 -5.92 -8.25
N TYR A 341 15.25 -4.99 -7.29
CA TYR A 341 14.18 -4.64 -6.37
C TYR A 341 12.93 -4.12 -7.09
N ALA A 342 13.09 -3.16 -8.00
CA ALA A 342 11.97 -2.65 -8.79
C ALA A 342 11.32 -3.74 -9.65
N GLY A 343 12.10 -4.65 -10.23
CA GLY A 343 11.57 -5.80 -10.98
C GLY A 343 10.78 -6.77 -10.11
N ALA A 344 11.29 -7.12 -8.92
CA ALA A 344 10.59 -7.99 -7.98
C ALA A 344 9.32 -7.34 -7.44
N ALA A 345 9.37 -6.05 -7.10
CA ALA A 345 8.23 -5.27 -6.62
C ALA A 345 7.14 -5.11 -7.70
N TRP A 346 7.54 -4.96 -8.98
CA TRP A 346 6.61 -5.00 -10.10
C TRP A 346 5.95 -6.38 -10.25
N GLY A 347 6.73 -7.46 -10.11
CA GLY A 347 6.23 -8.83 -10.12
C GLY A 347 5.22 -9.09 -9.00
N GLU A 348 5.48 -8.62 -7.78
CA GLU A 348 4.50 -8.67 -6.68
C GLU A 348 3.23 -7.88 -7.02
N GLY A 349 3.39 -6.71 -7.65
CA GLY A 349 2.27 -5.87 -8.10
C GLY A 349 1.32 -6.52 -9.11
N LEU A 350 1.71 -7.62 -9.77
CA LEU A 350 0.81 -8.41 -10.62
C LEU A 350 -0.40 -8.96 -9.85
N SER A 351 -0.26 -9.15 -8.52
CA SER A 351 -1.36 -9.59 -7.65
C SER A 351 -2.54 -8.61 -7.58
N ALA A 352 -2.37 -7.36 -8.03
CA ALA A 352 -3.46 -6.38 -8.20
C ALA A 352 -4.56 -6.86 -9.18
N GLY A 353 -4.27 -7.85 -10.03
CA GLY A 353 -5.26 -8.45 -10.94
C GLY A 353 -6.20 -9.48 -10.30
N THR A 354 -5.92 -9.91 -9.08
CA THR A 354 -6.79 -10.84 -8.36
C THR A 354 -8.14 -10.18 -8.06
N TYR A 355 -9.27 -10.87 -8.15
CA TYR A 355 -10.55 -10.32 -7.67
C TYR A 355 -10.43 -9.94 -6.18
N GLY A 356 -11.00 -8.80 -5.80
CA GLY A 356 -10.78 -8.20 -4.46
C GLY A 356 -9.38 -7.58 -4.26
N GLY A 357 -8.45 -7.80 -5.19
CA GLY A 357 -7.19 -7.07 -5.26
C GLY A 357 -7.44 -5.61 -5.60
N ASN A 358 -6.66 -4.71 -5.00
CA ASN A 358 -6.79 -3.28 -5.17
C ASN A 358 -5.42 -2.64 -5.50
N HIS A 359 -5.39 -1.32 -5.65
CA HIS A 359 -4.19 -0.57 -6.00
C HIS A 359 -3.10 -0.57 -4.91
N ASN A 360 -3.39 -1.01 -3.68
CA ASN A 360 -2.41 -1.25 -2.60
C ASN A 360 -1.28 -2.21 -3.01
N HIS A 361 -1.55 -3.16 -3.90
CA HIS A 361 -0.53 -4.08 -4.41
C HIS A 361 0.59 -3.38 -5.20
N LEU A 362 0.39 -2.12 -5.59
CA LEU A 362 1.39 -1.31 -6.31
C LEU A 362 2.24 -0.43 -5.38
N LEU A 363 2.06 -0.50 -4.05
CA LEU A 363 2.79 0.31 -3.08
C LEU A 363 4.30 0.03 -3.09
N GLU A 364 4.70 -1.24 -3.08
CA GLU A 364 6.11 -1.63 -3.08
C GLU A 364 6.80 -1.22 -4.39
N PHE A 365 6.11 -1.40 -5.52
CA PHE A 365 6.58 -0.92 -6.82
C PHE A 365 6.73 0.61 -6.83
N SER A 366 5.75 1.34 -6.29
CA SER A 366 5.80 2.81 -6.18
C SER A 366 6.99 3.28 -5.34
N ALA A 367 7.27 2.62 -4.22
CA ALA A 367 8.46 2.91 -3.39
C ALA A 367 9.76 2.63 -4.15
N ALA A 368 9.84 1.51 -4.87
CA ALA A 368 10.99 1.16 -5.69
C ALA A 368 11.22 2.21 -6.80
N THR A 369 10.16 2.63 -7.50
CA THR A 369 10.23 3.72 -8.50
C THR A 369 10.73 5.02 -7.89
N CYS A 370 10.23 5.42 -6.71
CA CYS A 370 10.70 6.63 -6.02
C CYS A 370 12.20 6.56 -5.69
N ILE A 371 12.69 5.39 -5.25
CA ILE A 371 14.12 5.16 -5.04
C ILE A 371 14.87 5.35 -6.37
N LEU A 372 14.46 4.67 -7.45
CA LEU A 372 15.10 4.78 -8.77
C LEU A 372 15.14 6.22 -9.29
N VAL A 373 14.08 7.01 -9.09
CA VAL A 373 14.06 8.44 -9.42
C VAL A 373 15.14 9.20 -8.62
N GLY A 374 15.25 8.96 -7.32
CA GLY A 374 16.33 9.52 -6.49
C GLY A 374 17.73 9.12 -6.97
N LEU A 375 17.90 7.89 -7.44
CA LEU A 375 19.16 7.42 -8.02
C LEU A 375 19.44 8.09 -9.39
N ALA A 376 18.41 8.30 -10.22
CA ALA A 376 18.49 9.02 -11.50
C ALA A 376 19.00 10.45 -11.27
N PHE A 377 18.37 11.19 -10.34
CA PHE A 377 18.79 12.54 -10.00
C PHE A 377 20.20 12.58 -9.41
N THR A 378 20.59 11.60 -8.60
CA THR A 378 21.97 11.50 -8.07
C THR A 378 22.98 11.39 -9.22
N ARG A 379 22.69 10.60 -10.25
CA ARG A 379 23.52 10.46 -11.46
C ARG A 379 23.53 11.74 -12.30
N LEU A 380 22.36 12.29 -12.61
CA LEU A 380 22.23 13.50 -13.42
C LEU A 380 22.97 14.68 -12.79
N LEU A 381 22.86 14.84 -11.48
CA LEU A 381 23.56 15.89 -10.73
C LEU A 381 25.09 15.68 -10.69
N ALA A 382 25.59 14.47 -10.95
CA ALA A 382 27.02 14.21 -11.07
C ALA A 382 27.58 14.59 -12.46
N LEU A 383 26.73 14.71 -13.48
CA LEU A 383 27.11 15.09 -14.84
C LEU A 383 27.29 16.61 -14.96
N GLU A 384 28.42 17.14 -14.49
CA GLU A 384 28.67 18.60 -14.44
C GLU A 384 28.52 19.34 -15.77
N ARG A 385 28.75 18.63 -16.89
CA ARG A 385 28.65 19.18 -18.25
C ARG A 385 27.23 19.19 -18.83
N GLN A 386 26.27 18.46 -18.23
CA GLN A 386 24.93 18.27 -18.79
C GLN A 386 23.84 18.95 -17.96
N LYS A 387 23.99 20.25 -17.70
CA LYS A 387 23.00 21.06 -16.96
C LYS A 387 21.59 21.01 -17.57
N TRP A 388 21.50 20.84 -18.89
CA TRP A 388 20.23 20.72 -19.60
C TRP A 388 19.45 19.44 -19.23
N ALA A 389 20.13 18.33 -18.95
CA ALA A 389 19.49 17.07 -18.58
C ALA A 389 18.86 17.16 -17.18
N VAL A 390 19.54 17.84 -16.25
CA VAL A 390 18.97 18.19 -14.94
C VAL A 390 17.77 19.13 -15.11
N ALA A 391 17.89 20.16 -15.95
CA ALA A 391 16.78 21.09 -16.20
C ALA A 391 15.56 20.36 -16.79
N LEU A 392 15.75 19.47 -17.76
CA LEU A 392 14.68 18.66 -18.34
C LEU A 392 14.02 17.77 -17.27
N ALA A 393 14.81 17.07 -16.46
CA ALA A 393 14.27 16.24 -15.38
C ALA A 393 13.44 17.06 -14.39
N LEU A 394 13.83 18.31 -14.10
CA LEU A 394 13.05 19.20 -13.24
C LEU A 394 11.78 19.71 -13.90
N VAL A 395 11.82 20.02 -15.20
CA VAL A 395 10.61 20.37 -15.95
C VAL A 395 9.61 19.22 -15.88
N LEU A 396 10.05 17.98 -16.01
CA LEU A 396 9.19 16.80 -15.87
C LEU A 396 8.60 16.68 -14.46
N VAL A 397 9.39 16.95 -13.42
CA VAL A 397 8.89 16.98 -12.03
C VAL A 397 7.86 18.10 -11.82
N CYS A 398 8.14 19.31 -12.30
CA CYS A 398 7.20 20.43 -12.22
C CYS A 398 5.90 20.11 -12.95
N TRP A 399 6.00 19.56 -14.17
CA TRP A 399 4.85 19.16 -14.97
C TRP A 399 3.99 18.13 -14.25
N GLN A 400 4.62 17.09 -13.69
CA GLN A 400 3.92 16.09 -12.90
C GLN A 400 3.27 16.72 -11.66
N GLY A 401 3.97 17.62 -10.96
CA GLY A 401 3.44 18.33 -9.81
C GLY A 401 2.16 19.10 -10.15
N VAL A 402 2.14 19.82 -11.28
CA VAL A 402 0.93 20.48 -11.79
C VAL A 402 -0.17 19.46 -12.09
N GLY A 403 0.18 18.37 -12.78
CA GLY A 403 -0.74 17.26 -13.08
C GLY A 403 -1.40 16.68 -11.82
N LEU A 404 -0.66 16.55 -10.71
CA LEU A 404 -1.22 16.06 -9.44
C LEU A 404 -2.22 17.02 -8.79
N PHE A 405 -2.07 18.33 -8.98
CA PHE A 405 -3.04 19.30 -8.48
C PHE A 405 -4.31 19.35 -9.32
N VAL A 406 -4.15 19.30 -10.64
CA VAL A 406 -5.29 19.29 -11.58
C VAL A 406 -6.00 17.92 -11.54
N GLY A 407 -5.22 16.86 -11.29
CA GLY A 407 -5.52 15.41 -11.16
C GLY A 407 -6.55 14.99 -10.14
N GLU A 408 -6.54 15.70 -9.02
CA GLU A 408 -7.07 15.14 -7.79
C GLU A 408 -7.99 16.15 -7.06
N GLY A 409 -8.25 17.32 -7.66
CA GLY A 409 -9.21 18.32 -7.16
C GLY A 409 -10.41 18.42 -8.10
N ARG A 410 -11.69 18.39 -7.69
CA ARG A 410 -12.43 19.13 -6.63
C ARG A 410 -12.21 20.64 -6.58
N VAL A 411 -11.11 21.14 -7.12
CA VAL A 411 -10.89 22.58 -7.26
C VAL A 411 -11.39 22.95 -8.64
N ARG A 412 -12.46 23.75 -8.72
CA ARG A 412 -12.89 24.24 -10.03
C ARG A 412 -11.74 25.11 -10.54
N PRO A 413 -11.40 25.06 -11.84
CA PRO A 413 -10.37 25.94 -12.39
C PRO A 413 -10.62 27.42 -12.07
N ASP A 414 -11.87 27.78 -11.79
CA ASP A 414 -12.32 29.10 -11.34
C ASP A 414 -11.73 29.53 -9.96
N ASP A 415 -11.29 28.59 -9.13
CA ASP A 415 -10.70 28.86 -7.80
C ASP A 415 -9.21 29.28 -7.89
N PHE A 416 -8.59 29.20 -9.08
CA PHE A 416 -7.21 29.64 -9.33
C PHE A 416 -7.17 30.84 -10.30
N PRO A 417 -7.30 32.09 -9.81
CA PRO A 417 -7.36 33.29 -10.65
C PRO A 417 -6.09 33.54 -11.48
N VAL A 418 -4.94 32.95 -11.08
CA VAL A 418 -3.67 33.06 -11.82
C VAL A 418 -3.64 32.19 -13.07
N VAL A 419 -4.42 31.11 -13.12
CA VAL A 419 -4.40 30.13 -14.20
C VAL A 419 -5.40 30.48 -15.32
N GLY A 420 -6.48 31.19 -14.99
CA GLY A 420 -7.52 31.61 -15.93
C GLY A 420 -7.12 32.73 -16.93
N ALA A 421 -5.98 33.41 -16.71
CA ALA A 421 -5.59 34.57 -17.52
C ALA A 421 -4.86 34.24 -18.84
N VAL A 422 -4.58 32.96 -19.13
CA VAL A 422 -3.85 32.53 -20.34
C VAL A 422 -4.75 31.63 -21.19
N ALA A 423 -5.37 32.18 -22.24
CA ALA A 423 -6.33 31.47 -23.10
C ALA A 423 -5.82 30.15 -23.74
N PRO A 424 -4.55 30.01 -24.16
CA PRO A 424 -3.98 28.71 -24.56
C PRO A 424 -3.86 27.71 -23.42
N GLY A 425 -3.80 28.21 -22.18
CA GLY A 425 -3.74 27.39 -20.97
C GLY A 425 -5.05 26.64 -20.73
N ARG A 426 -6.21 27.20 -21.10
CA ARG A 426 -7.51 26.58 -20.84
C ARG A 426 -7.74 25.32 -21.68
N THR A 427 -7.43 25.32 -22.97
CA THR A 427 -7.55 24.12 -23.83
C THR A 427 -6.56 23.03 -23.44
N LEU A 428 -5.35 23.42 -23.01
CA LEU A 428 -4.38 22.49 -22.45
C LEU A 428 -4.86 21.94 -21.09
N LEU A 429 -5.42 22.79 -20.22
CA LEU A 429 -5.98 22.40 -18.93
C LEU A 429 -7.23 21.54 -19.07
N ASP A 430 -8.09 21.76 -20.06
CA ASP A 430 -9.28 20.95 -20.29
C ASP A 430 -8.89 19.56 -20.85
N GLY A 431 -7.89 19.52 -21.74
CA GLY A 431 -7.26 18.26 -22.18
C GLY A 431 -6.53 17.53 -21.06
N LEU A 432 -5.91 18.27 -20.13
CA LEU A 432 -5.28 17.72 -18.93
C LEU A 432 -6.34 17.26 -17.93
N GLN A 433 -7.39 18.03 -17.65
CA GLN A 433 -8.49 17.69 -16.75
C GLN A 433 -9.19 16.38 -17.17
N GLY A 434 -9.30 16.10 -18.46
CA GLY A 434 -9.81 14.81 -18.94
C GLY A 434 -8.93 13.61 -18.50
N GLN A 435 -7.63 13.81 -18.33
CA GLN A 435 -6.67 12.78 -17.84
C GLN A 435 -6.57 12.74 -16.31
N PHE A 436 -7.16 13.72 -15.64
CA PHE A 436 -6.89 14.14 -14.27
C PHE A 436 -8.20 14.39 -13.49
N ARG A 437 -9.33 13.82 -13.90
CA ARG A 437 -10.52 13.73 -13.03
C ARG A 437 -10.34 12.54 -12.10
N ASP A 438 -10.76 12.70 -10.84
CA ASP A 438 -10.79 11.69 -9.77
C ASP A 438 -10.53 10.29 -10.33
N PRO A 439 -9.28 9.81 -10.30
CA PRO A 439 -8.94 8.61 -11.03
C PRO A 439 -9.82 7.48 -10.53
N ASP A 440 -10.73 6.99 -11.38
CA ASP A 440 -11.63 5.88 -11.05
C ASP A 440 -10.86 4.64 -10.56
N TRP A 441 -9.55 4.58 -10.82
CA TRP A 441 -8.63 3.55 -10.35
C TRP A 441 -8.20 3.68 -8.88
N LEU A 442 -8.13 4.89 -8.30
CA LEU A 442 -8.00 5.09 -6.85
C LEU A 442 -9.35 4.97 -6.14
N GLY A 443 -10.45 4.86 -6.90
CA GLY A 443 -11.80 4.68 -6.38
C GLY A 443 -12.29 5.87 -5.53
N LEU A 444 -13.29 5.60 -4.68
CA LEU A 444 -13.82 6.56 -3.70
C LEU A 444 -12.88 6.78 -2.51
N GLU A 445 -11.80 6.01 -2.43
CA GLU A 445 -10.88 5.91 -1.31
C GLU A 445 -10.04 7.19 -1.14
N TYR A 446 -9.68 7.88 -2.23
CA TYR A 446 -8.93 9.14 -2.16
C TYR A 446 -9.79 10.38 -1.85
N ARG A 447 -10.89 10.21 -1.12
CA ARG A 447 -11.82 11.30 -0.76
C ARG A 447 -11.99 11.36 0.74
N ALA A 448 -11.67 12.52 1.31
CA ALA A 448 -12.05 12.79 2.69
C ALA A 448 -13.58 12.64 2.83
N PRO A 449 -14.08 11.94 3.86
CA PRO A 449 -15.51 11.81 4.11
C PRO A 449 -16.14 13.21 4.21
N LEU A 450 -17.25 13.41 3.51
CA LEU A 450 -17.97 14.67 3.57
C LEU A 450 -18.64 14.83 4.95
N GLU A 451 -18.74 16.05 5.48
CA GLU A 451 -19.33 16.27 6.81
C GLU A 451 -20.75 15.71 6.94
N ASN A 452 -21.57 15.83 5.88
CA ASN A 452 -22.90 15.23 5.86
C ASN A 452 -22.86 13.69 5.94
N GLN A 453 -21.89 13.05 5.30
CA GLN A 453 -21.68 11.61 5.38
C GLN A 453 -21.23 11.19 6.78
N LYS A 454 -20.33 11.95 7.41
CA LYS A 454 -19.89 11.70 8.79
C LYS A 454 -21.08 11.76 9.76
N GLN A 455 -21.89 12.80 9.65
CA GLN A 455 -23.08 12.97 10.47
C GLN A 455 -24.08 11.83 10.25
N ARG A 456 -24.41 11.49 8.99
CA ARG A 456 -25.35 10.42 8.66
C ARG A 456 -24.89 9.06 9.19
N LEU A 457 -23.60 8.72 9.08
CA LEU A 457 -23.09 7.45 9.64
C LEU A 457 -23.15 7.44 11.18
N ALA A 458 -22.92 8.57 11.84
CA ALA A 458 -23.11 8.68 13.29
C ALA A 458 -24.59 8.51 13.70
N GLU A 459 -25.52 9.09 12.94
CA GLU A 459 -26.96 8.93 13.14
C GLU A 459 -27.41 7.47 12.94
N VAL A 460 -26.90 6.80 11.90
CA VAL A 460 -27.15 5.37 11.66
C VAL A 460 -26.59 4.51 12.79
N ALA A 461 -25.36 4.75 13.24
CA ALA A 461 -24.77 4.02 14.35
C ALA A 461 -25.58 4.20 15.65
N ALA A 462 -26.01 5.43 15.95
CA ALA A 462 -26.88 5.70 17.09
C ALA A 462 -28.23 4.99 16.97
N PHE A 463 -28.83 4.98 15.77
CA PHE A 463 -30.07 4.26 15.48
C PHE A 463 -29.91 2.74 15.69
N MET A 464 -28.83 2.15 15.18
CA MET A 464 -28.52 0.72 15.37
C MET A 464 -28.30 0.37 16.85
N ASN A 465 -27.57 1.22 17.59
CA ASN A 465 -27.31 0.98 19.00
C ASN A 465 -28.58 1.10 19.87
N ASN A 466 -29.51 1.96 19.49
CA ASN A 466 -30.80 2.14 20.18
C ASN A 466 -31.84 1.08 19.79
N ASP A 467 -31.60 0.28 18.75
CA ASP A 467 -32.53 -0.75 18.34
C ASP A 467 -32.59 -1.89 19.37
N LYS A 468 -33.82 -2.24 19.77
CA LYS A 468 -34.09 -3.24 20.82
C LYS A 468 -33.96 -4.68 20.33
N GLY A 469 -33.83 -4.91 19.03
CA GLY A 469 -33.75 -6.25 18.48
C GLY A 469 -32.46 -6.98 18.87
N PRO A 470 -32.48 -8.31 18.91
CA PRO A 470 -31.34 -9.10 19.36
C PRO A 470 -30.18 -9.09 18.36
N TYR A 471 -30.47 -9.00 17.06
CA TYR A 471 -29.48 -9.14 16.00
C TYR A 471 -29.59 -8.03 14.96
N ILE A 472 -28.42 -7.54 14.52
CA ILE A 472 -28.28 -6.62 13.40
C ILE A 472 -27.24 -7.22 12.45
N TYR A 473 -27.52 -7.15 11.15
CA TYR A 473 -26.55 -7.48 10.11
C TYR A 473 -26.11 -6.20 9.40
N SER A 474 -24.81 -6.05 9.12
CA SER A 474 -24.33 -4.98 8.26
C SER A 474 -23.17 -5.42 7.39
N ASP A 475 -23.12 -4.89 6.16
CA ASP A 475 -21.96 -5.03 5.28
C ASP A 475 -20.87 -3.94 5.49
N ASN A 476 -21.08 -3.10 6.51
CA ASN A 476 -20.15 -2.08 7.00
C ASN A 476 -19.85 -2.40 8.47
N VAL A 477 -18.77 -3.14 8.72
CA VAL A 477 -18.44 -3.64 10.06
C VAL A 477 -18.10 -2.49 11.03
N SER A 478 -17.68 -1.31 10.55
CA SER A 478 -17.48 -0.15 11.42
C SER A 478 -18.76 0.34 12.09
N LEU A 479 -19.93 0.13 11.47
CA LEU A 479 -21.21 0.40 12.11
C LEU A 479 -21.51 -0.62 13.21
N MET A 480 -21.18 -1.90 12.99
CA MET A 480 -21.34 -2.94 14.01
C MET A 480 -20.43 -2.69 15.22
N LEU A 481 -19.20 -2.25 14.99
CA LEU A 481 -18.22 -1.86 16.02
C LEU A 481 -18.66 -0.67 16.88
N ALA A 482 -19.64 0.11 16.42
CA ALA A 482 -20.25 1.19 17.19
C ALA A 482 -21.47 0.73 18.02
N THR A 483 -21.81 -0.56 17.96
CA THR A 483 -22.93 -1.16 18.71
C THR A 483 -22.44 -2.19 19.71
N THR A 484 -23.33 -2.60 20.62
CA THR A 484 -23.13 -3.75 21.52
C THR A 484 -23.64 -5.07 20.92
N LYS A 485 -24.04 -5.09 19.64
CA LYS A 485 -24.66 -6.25 19.00
C LYS A 485 -23.58 -7.24 18.52
N PRO A 486 -23.89 -8.54 18.45
CA PRO A 486 -22.98 -9.54 17.89
C PRO A 486 -22.65 -9.24 16.42
N ILE A 487 -21.38 -9.42 16.06
CA ILE A 487 -20.91 -9.40 14.67
C ILE A 487 -21.14 -10.80 14.07
N PHE A 488 -21.70 -10.87 12.87
CA PHE A 488 -21.90 -12.14 12.14
C PHE A 488 -20.84 -12.39 11.07
N THR A 489 -20.18 -11.32 10.61
CA THR A 489 -19.12 -11.38 9.62
C THR A 489 -18.15 -10.23 9.83
N THR A 490 -16.85 -10.50 9.76
CA THR A 490 -15.81 -9.45 9.76
C THR A 490 -15.52 -8.94 8.35
N ASP A 491 -15.94 -9.67 7.33
CA ASP A 491 -15.67 -9.38 5.92
C ASP A 491 -16.77 -9.98 5.02
N PRO A 492 -17.86 -9.21 4.78
CA PRO A 492 -18.97 -9.63 3.93
C PRO A 492 -18.55 -9.99 2.48
N PHE A 493 -17.49 -9.37 1.98
CA PHE A 493 -16.97 -9.64 0.63
C PHE A 493 -16.41 -11.06 0.56
N THR A 494 -15.43 -11.35 1.41
CA THR A 494 -14.81 -12.68 1.46
C THR A 494 -15.81 -13.76 1.86
N GLN A 495 -16.76 -13.46 2.75
CA GLN A 495 -17.86 -14.36 3.09
C GLN A 495 -18.69 -14.76 1.86
N THR A 496 -19.04 -13.78 1.03
CA THR A 496 -19.83 -14.03 -0.18
C THR A 496 -19.07 -14.88 -1.19
N HIS A 497 -17.77 -14.61 -1.37
CA HIS A 497 -16.94 -15.43 -2.24
C HIS A 497 -16.70 -16.84 -1.68
N ALA A 498 -16.44 -16.97 -0.38
CA ALA A 498 -16.31 -18.27 0.28
C ALA A 498 -17.58 -19.11 0.08
N THR A 499 -18.76 -18.50 0.21
CA THR A 499 -20.04 -19.16 -0.09
C THR A 499 -20.12 -19.62 -1.54
N ARG A 500 -19.85 -18.72 -2.49
CA ARG A 500 -19.95 -18.99 -3.94
C ARG A 500 -19.05 -20.14 -4.39
N TYR A 501 -17.90 -20.29 -3.75
CA TYR A 501 -16.94 -21.36 -4.04
C TYR A 501 -17.11 -22.59 -3.14
N GLY A 502 -18.19 -22.68 -2.35
CA GLY A 502 -18.46 -23.83 -1.48
C GLY A 502 -17.47 -24.00 -0.33
N ARG A 503 -16.78 -22.92 0.07
CA ARG A 503 -15.80 -22.88 1.16
C ARG A 503 -16.42 -22.50 2.52
N TRP A 504 -17.66 -22.01 2.52
CA TRP A 504 -18.44 -21.73 3.74
C TRP A 504 -19.94 -21.96 3.47
N ASP A 505 -20.66 -22.49 4.47
CA ASP A 505 -22.10 -22.74 4.38
C ASP A 505 -22.91 -21.57 4.96
N GLN A 506 -23.60 -20.84 4.09
CA GLN A 506 -24.44 -19.70 4.46
C GLN A 506 -25.86 -20.06 4.92
N SER A 507 -26.23 -21.35 4.90
CA SER A 507 -27.61 -21.81 5.12
C SER A 507 -28.24 -21.25 6.41
N LYS A 508 -27.47 -21.21 7.49
CA LYS A 508 -27.90 -20.64 8.78
C LYS A 508 -28.19 -19.14 8.65
N LEU A 509 -27.28 -18.36 8.07
CA LEU A 509 -27.47 -16.92 7.88
C LEU A 509 -28.71 -16.62 7.03
N VAL A 510 -28.91 -17.37 5.94
CA VAL A 510 -30.11 -17.27 5.10
C VAL A 510 -31.37 -17.62 5.88
N ALA A 511 -31.34 -18.66 6.71
CA ALA A 511 -32.47 -19.02 7.57
C ALA A 511 -32.79 -17.93 8.60
N MET A 512 -31.79 -17.28 9.19
CA MET A 512 -32.01 -16.14 10.11
C MET A 512 -32.70 -14.97 9.40
N VAL A 513 -32.32 -14.67 8.16
CA VAL A 513 -33.00 -13.67 7.33
C VAL A 513 -34.44 -14.09 7.03
N LYS A 514 -34.67 -15.31 6.55
CA LYS A 514 -36.03 -15.82 6.26
C LYS A 514 -36.95 -15.78 7.49
N ASN A 515 -36.40 -16.11 8.66
CA ASN A 515 -37.10 -16.09 9.93
C ASN A 515 -37.19 -14.69 10.57
N GLN A 516 -36.79 -13.63 9.85
CA GLN A 516 -36.85 -12.24 10.31
C GLN A 516 -36.16 -11.99 11.66
N GLN A 517 -35.06 -12.72 11.93
CA GLN A 517 -34.36 -12.63 13.21
C GLN A 517 -33.50 -11.37 13.36
N PHE A 518 -33.08 -10.76 12.25
CA PHE A 518 -32.42 -9.47 12.27
C PHE A 518 -33.48 -8.38 12.41
N SER A 519 -33.35 -7.53 13.42
CA SER A 519 -34.23 -6.37 13.53
C SER A 519 -33.91 -5.29 12.52
N LEU A 520 -32.65 -5.24 12.08
CA LEU A 520 -32.11 -4.35 11.05
C LEU A 520 -31.10 -5.11 10.17
N ILE A 521 -31.17 -4.88 8.86
CA ILE A 521 -30.13 -5.25 7.90
C ILE A 521 -29.65 -3.95 7.22
N VAL A 522 -28.38 -3.59 7.43
CA VAL A 522 -27.83 -2.27 7.06
C VAL A 522 -26.75 -2.42 6.01
N LEU A 523 -27.02 -1.96 4.79
CA LEU A 523 -26.16 -2.19 3.63
C LEU A 523 -25.63 -0.88 3.02
N ARG A 524 -24.36 -0.82 2.62
CA ARG A 524 -23.75 0.33 1.93
C ARG A 524 -24.50 0.73 0.66
N GLN A 525 -25.08 -0.25 -0.04
CA GLN A 525 -25.88 -0.04 -1.24
C GLN A 525 -27.16 -0.86 -1.16
N SER A 526 -28.24 -0.35 -1.76
CA SER A 526 -29.50 -1.11 -1.84
C SER A 526 -29.33 -2.35 -2.73
N ILE A 527 -30.00 -3.44 -2.36
CA ILE A 527 -30.02 -4.68 -3.14
C ILE A 527 -30.58 -4.41 -4.54
N ALA A 528 -31.64 -3.60 -4.66
CA ALA A 528 -32.19 -3.22 -5.96
C ALA A 528 -31.18 -2.46 -6.83
N GLY A 529 -30.45 -1.51 -6.25
CA GLY A 529 -29.38 -0.77 -6.94
C GLY A 529 -28.26 -1.69 -7.42
N ARG A 530 -27.89 -2.71 -6.64
CA ARG A 530 -26.88 -3.71 -7.03
C ARG A 530 -27.35 -4.58 -8.18
N VAL A 531 -28.57 -5.10 -8.10
CA VAL A 531 -29.16 -5.92 -9.19
C VAL A 531 -29.22 -5.11 -10.48
N ALA A 532 -29.57 -3.82 -10.41
CA ALA A 532 -29.61 -2.93 -11.58
C ALA A 532 -28.23 -2.61 -12.15
N ALA A 533 -27.20 -2.49 -11.30
CA ALA A 533 -25.80 -2.30 -11.74
C ALA A 533 -25.21 -3.57 -12.38
N GLY A 534 -25.81 -4.73 -12.11
CA GLY A 534 -25.35 -6.04 -12.55
C GLY A 534 -24.08 -6.50 -11.84
N ASP A 535 -23.70 -7.76 -12.08
CA ASP A 535 -22.48 -8.37 -11.53
C ASP A 535 -21.18 -7.75 -12.08
N ALA A 536 -21.28 -6.76 -12.98
CA ALA A 536 -20.19 -6.18 -13.74
C ALA A 536 -19.08 -5.55 -12.87
N ALA A 537 -19.36 -5.24 -11.59
CA ALA A 537 -18.37 -4.69 -10.69
C ALA A 537 -17.51 -5.73 -9.96
N GLY A 538 -17.91 -7.02 -9.92
CA GLY A 538 -17.23 -8.03 -9.08
C GLY A 538 -17.34 -7.80 -7.56
N ASP A 539 -17.80 -6.62 -7.12
CA ASP A 539 -17.95 -6.17 -5.73
C ASP A 539 -19.25 -6.67 -5.08
N ILE A 540 -19.47 -7.98 -5.10
CA ILE A 540 -20.72 -8.56 -4.58
C ILE A 540 -20.52 -8.94 -3.11
N TYR A 541 -20.94 -8.06 -2.21
CA TYR A 541 -20.85 -8.23 -0.74
C TYR A 541 -21.95 -9.12 -0.14
N ILE A 542 -22.91 -9.59 -0.94
CA ILE A 542 -24.03 -10.43 -0.49
C ILE A 542 -24.33 -11.45 -1.57
N SER A 543 -24.42 -12.73 -1.22
CA SER A 543 -24.76 -13.78 -2.18
C SER A 543 -26.15 -13.56 -2.82
N PRO A 544 -26.41 -14.12 -4.02
CA PRO A 544 -27.72 -14.04 -4.65
C PRO A 544 -28.85 -14.58 -3.76
N GLU A 545 -28.63 -15.72 -3.10
CA GLU A 545 -29.62 -16.34 -2.20
C GLU A 545 -29.91 -15.46 -0.97
N LEU A 546 -28.88 -14.89 -0.34
CA LEU A 546 -29.04 -14.00 0.80
C LEU A 546 -29.76 -12.70 0.37
N SER A 547 -29.40 -12.15 -0.79
CA SER A 547 -30.08 -10.98 -1.36
C SER A 547 -31.57 -11.24 -1.61
N GLN A 548 -31.91 -12.40 -2.17
CA GLN A 548 -33.29 -12.83 -2.38
C GLN A 548 -34.05 -12.97 -1.06
N ALA A 549 -33.45 -13.63 -0.06
CA ALA A 549 -34.07 -13.80 1.25
C ALA A 549 -34.38 -12.44 1.92
N VAL A 550 -33.50 -11.44 1.78
CA VAL A 550 -33.74 -10.09 2.29
C VAL A 550 -34.92 -9.44 1.57
N LEU A 551 -34.97 -9.47 0.24
CA LEU A 551 -36.08 -8.88 -0.54
C LEU A 551 -37.44 -9.53 -0.22
N GLU A 552 -37.45 -10.84 0.02
CA GLU A 552 -38.67 -11.59 0.36
C GLU A 552 -39.18 -11.26 1.77
N ASN A 553 -38.29 -11.01 2.74
CA ASN A 553 -38.67 -10.95 4.16
C ASN A 553 -38.53 -9.56 4.80
N TYR A 554 -37.84 -8.63 4.15
CA TYR A 554 -37.59 -7.28 4.64
C TYR A 554 -38.06 -6.23 3.63
N ARG A 555 -38.36 -5.02 4.12
CA ARG A 555 -38.63 -3.84 3.31
C ARG A 555 -37.55 -2.79 3.54
N ALA A 556 -37.18 -2.07 2.49
CA ALA A 556 -36.27 -0.93 2.61
C ALA A 556 -37.02 0.21 3.31
N CYS A 557 -36.43 0.75 4.38
CA CYS A 557 -37.02 1.79 5.20
C CYS A 557 -36.56 3.19 4.78
N ARG A 558 -35.25 3.39 4.58
CA ARG A 558 -34.67 4.69 4.18
C ARG A 558 -33.41 4.50 3.33
N PRO A 559 -33.32 5.14 2.16
CA PRO A 559 -32.05 5.36 1.49
C PRO A 559 -31.39 6.60 2.11
N ASP A 560 -30.34 6.40 2.90
CA ASP A 560 -29.49 7.47 3.41
C ASP A 560 -28.02 7.25 2.99
N ALA A 561 -27.04 7.50 3.86
CA ALA A 561 -25.64 7.08 3.65
C ALA A 561 -25.49 5.55 3.50
N VAL A 562 -26.49 4.80 3.97
CA VAL A 562 -26.67 3.36 3.82
C VAL A 562 -28.15 3.07 3.54
N THR A 563 -28.46 1.87 3.06
CA THR A 563 -29.83 1.36 2.95
C THR A 563 -30.16 0.49 4.15
N ILE A 564 -31.19 0.86 4.90
CA ILE A 564 -31.68 0.10 6.05
C ILE A 564 -32.89 -0.73 5.63
N TYR A 565 -32.84 -2.02 5.91
CA TYR A 565 -33.91 -2.98 5.72
C TYR A 565 -34.48 -3.41 7.07
N VAL A 566 -35.81 -3.40 7.18
CA VAL A 566 -36.55 -3.81 8.39
C VAL A 566 -37.46 -4.99 8.08
N PRO A 567 -37.73 -5.90 9.03
CA PRO A 567 -38.64 -7.01 8.81
C PRO A 567 -40.00 -6.54 8.31
N LYS A 568 -40.61 -7.26 7.36
CA LYS A 568 -41.96 -6.93 6.87
C LYS A 568 -43.02 -7.02 7.98
N SER A 569 -42.81 -7.87 8.98
CA SER A 569 -43.68 -7.98 10.17
C SER A 569 -43.57 -6.79 11.13
N ARG A 570 -42.49 -6.00 11.06
CA ARG A 570 -42.23 -4.90 11.97
C ARG A 570 -43.00 -3.65 11.54
N THR A 571 -43.87 -3.11 12.39
CA THR A 571 -44.73 -1.93 12.07
C THR A 571 -44.49 -0.72 12.97
N ASP A 572 -43.59 -0.82 13.95
CA ASP A 572 -43.33 0.19 14.99
C ASP A 572 -42.38 1.32 14.56
N LEU A 573 -41.83 1.28 13.35
CA LEU A 573 -40.90 2.28 12.82
C LEU A 573 -41.60 3.21 11.82
N PRO A 574 -42.15 4.36 12.26
CA PRO A 574 -42.82 5.31 11.37
C PRO A 574 -41.82 5.94 10.38
N GLY A 575 -42.18 5.95 9.10
CA GLY A 575 -41.31 6.41 8.01
C GLY A 575 -40.38 5.32 7.48
N CYS A 576 -40.62 4.06 7.88
CA CYS A 576 -40.64 2.89 7.00
C CYS A 576 -42.13 2.54 6.68
#